data_AF-A0A7W0VGJ5-F1
#
_entry.id   AF-A0A7W0VGJ5-F1
#
_cell.length_a   1.000
_cell.length_b   1.000
_cell.length_c   1.000
_cell.angle_alpha   90.00
_cell.angle_beta   90.00
_cell.angle_gamma   90.00
#
_symmetry.space_group_name_H-M   'P 1'
#
loop_
_entity.id
_entity.type
_entity.pdbx_description
1 polymer ?
#
loop_
_entity_poly.entity_id
_entity_poly.type
_entity_poly.pdbx_seq_one_letter_code
_entity_poly.pdbx_strand_id
1 'polypeptide(L)' 'RVGIEFKRADAPQMTPSMRVALADLDLDALYVVYPGDRRYRLAERVEVVPLAAAIA' A
#
# COMPACT_ATOMS: atom_id res chain seq x y z
N ARG A 1 13.65 -1.50 -3.33
CA ARG A 1 13.17 -1.78 -1.96
C ARG A 1 11.65 -1.78 -1.95
N VAL A 2 11.01 -2.76 -1.33
CA VAL A 2 9.55 -2.87 -1.29
C VAL A 2 9.07 -2.64 0.14
N GLY A 3 8.11 -1.74 0.32
CA GLY A 3 7.39 -1.56 1.58
C GLY A 3 6.04 -2.25 1.54
N ILE A 4 5.61 -2.77 2.67
CA ILE A 4 4.27 -3.35 2.85
C ILE A 4 3.64 -2.72 4.08
N GLU A 5 2.44 -2.16 3.93
CA GLU A 5 1.69 -1.56 5.03
C GLU A 5 0.31 -2.21 5.13
N PHE A 6 -0.06 -2.72 6.30
CA PHE A 6 -1.38 -3.30 6.52
C PHE A 6 -2.33 -2.26 7.12
N LYS A 7 -3.49 -2.06 6.49
CA LYS A 7 -4.55 -1.17 7.00
C LYS A 7 -5.86 -1.91 7.15
N ARG A 8 -6.42 -1.89 8.36
CA ARG A 8 -7.80 -2.34 8.62
C ARG A 8 -8.77 -1.18 8.41
N ALA A 9 -8.90 -0.74 7.17
CA ALA A 9 -9.83 0.31 6.76
C ALA A 9 -10.39 -0.01 5.37
N ASP A 10 -11.67 0.31 5.16
CA ASP A 10 -12.33 0.13 3.87
C ASP A 10 -12.00 1.34 2.98
N ALA A 11 -11.29 1.10 1.88
CA ALA A 11 -10.72 2.09 0.95
C ALA A 11 -9.57 2.97 1.52
N PRO A 12 -8.36 2.40 1.72
CA PRO A 12 -7.15 3.17 2.00
C PRO A 12 -6.94 4.35 1.04
N GLN A 13 -6.44 5.46 1.59
CA GLN A 13 -6.01 6.65 0.88
C GLN A 13 -4.54 6.96 1.19
N MET A 14 -3.91 7.81 0.38
CA MET A 14 -2.55 8.29 0.64
C MET A 14 -2.48 9.01 1.98
N THR A 15 -1.54 8.61 2.84
CA THR A 15 -1.25 9.30 4.10
C THR A 15 0.12 9.99 4.05
N PRO A 16 0.38 10.98 4.94
CA PRO A 16 1.70 11.58 5.07
C PRO A 16 2.80 10.56 5.42
N SER A 17 2.50 9.57 6.28
CA SER A 17 3.46 8.53 6.68
C SER A 17 3.94 7.68 5.50
N MET A 18 3.03 7.35 4.57
CA MET A 18 3.38 6.60 3.36
C MET A 18 4.33 7.39 2.46
N ARG A 19 4.13 8.71 2.35
CA ARG A 19 5.03 9.59 1.57
C ARG A 19 6.42 9.67 2.19
N VAL A 20 6.50 9.81 3.52
CA VAL A 20 7.77 9.80 4.25
C VAL A 20 8.48 8.47 4.07
N ALA A 21 7.78 7.34 4.21
CA ALA A 21 8.36 6.01 4.03
C ALA A 21 8.93 5.80 2.62
N LEU A 22 8.22 6.25 1.57
CA LEU A 22 8.72 6.19 0.19
C LEU A 22 10.05 6.94 0.01
N ALA A 23 10.17 8.13 0.61
CA ALA A 23 11.34 8.99 0.47
C ALA A 23 12.51 8.52 1.35
N ASP A 24 12.27 8.37 2.65
CA ASP A 24 13.32 8.14 3.65
C ASP A 24 13.92 6.74 3.53
N LEU A 25 13.10 5.75 3.13
CA LEU A 25 13.55 4.37 2.93
C LEU A 25 13.93 4.07 1.47
N ASP A 26 13.74 5.03 0.57
CA ASP A 26 13.96 4.89 -0.88
C ASP A 26 13.23 3.66 -1.45
N LEU A 27 11.91 3.61 -1.25
CA LEU A 27 11.09 2.47 -1.66
C LEU A 27 10.71 2.57 -3.14
N ASP A 28 11.02 1.54 -3.91
CA ASP A 28 10.60 1.36 -5.31
C ASP A 28 9.10 1.20 -5.46
N ALA A 29 8.48 0.50 -4.51
CA ALA A 29 7.05 0.32 -4.43
C ALA A 29 6.59 0.20 -2.97
N LEU A 30 5.39 0.69 -2.69
CA LEU A 30 4.67 0.50 -1.44
C LEU A 30 3.34 -0.19 -1.71
N TYR A 31 3.16 -1.38 -1.13
CA TYR A 31 1.91 -2.13 -1.18
C TYR A 31 1.12 -1.92 0.10
N VAL A 32 -0.12 -1.45 -0.03
CA VAL A 32 -1.04 -1.32 1.09
C VAL A 32 -1.99 -2.50 1.09
N VAL A 33 -1.81 -3.41 2.04
CA VAL A 33 -2.67 -4.58 2.19
C VAL A 33 -3.89 -4.22 3.04
N TYR A 34 -5.08 -4.55 2.57
CA TYR A 34 -6.34 -4.14 3.20
C TYR A 34 -7.44 -5.22 3.08
N PRO A 35 -8.54 -5.13 3.86
CA PRO A 35 -9.56 -6.18 3.93
C PRO A 35 -10.60 -6.17 2.78
N GLY A 36 -10.44 -5.30 1.77
CA GLY A 36 -11.35 -5.30 0.62
C GLY A 36 -10.95 -6.29 -0.48
N ASP A 37 -11.57 -6.13 -1.64
CA ASP A 37 -11.60 -7.12 -2.72
C ASP A 37 -10.99 -6.62 -4.05
N ARG A 38 -10.58 -5.34 -4.12
CA ARG A 38 -10.11 -4.71 -5.35
C ARG A 38 -8.67 -4.23 -5.22
N ARG A 39 -7.90 -4.43 -6.29
CA ARG A 39 -6.61 -3.77 -6.48
C ARG A 39 -6.82 -2.41 -7.11
N TYR A 40 -6.11 -1.39 -6.63
CA TYR A 40 -6.12 -0.06 -7.24
C TYR A 40 -4.85 0.72 -6.89
N ARG A 41 -4.48 1.68 -7.74
CA ARG A 41 -3.32 2.56 -7.50
C ARG A 41 -3.74 3.80 -6.73
N LEU A 42 -2.97 4.14 -5.70
CA LEU A 42 -3.11 5.39 -4.95
C LEU A 42 -2.14 6.48 -5.44
N ALA A 43 -0.99 6.06 -5.96
CA ALA A 43 0.01 6.90 -6.58
C ALA A 43 0.87 6.04 -7.52
N GLU A 44 1.81 6.67 -8.24
CA GLU A 44 2.69 5.98 -9.19
C GLU A 44 3.42 4.77 -8.57
N ARG A 45 3.95 4.92 -7.34
CA ARG A 45 4.69 3.87 -6.60
C ARG A 45 3.87 3.24 -5.46
N VAL A 46 2.55 3.44 -5.42
CA VAL A 46 1.69 2.96 -4.33
C VAL A 46 0.48 2.21 -4.86
N GLU A 47 0.37 0.94 -4.50
CA GLU A 47 -0.73 0.07 -4.89
C GLU A 47 -1.44 -0.50 -3.65
N VAL A 48 -2.77 -0.47 -3.66
CA VAL A 48 -3.61 -1.10 -2.65
C VAL A 48 -3.97 -2.50 -3.13
N VAL A 49 -3.75 -3.49 -2.26
CA VAL A 49 -3.86 -4.91 -2.59
C VAL A 49 -4.76 -5.62 -1.57
N PRO A 50 -5.78 -6.37 -2.00
CA PRO A 50 -6.56 -7.24 -1.12
C PRO A 50 -5.70 -8.22 -0.34
N LEU A 51 -5.98 -8.44 0.93
CA LEU A 51 -5.29 -9.44 1.75
C LEU A 51 -5.29 -10.83 1.08
N ALA A 52 -6.42 -11.23 0.50
CA ALA A 52 -6.56 -12.50 -0.22
C ALA A 52 -5.55 -12.65 -1.37
N ALA A 53 -5.16 -11.55 -2.02
CA ALA A 53 -4.21 -11.56 -3.12
C ALA A 53 -2.74 -11.50 -2.67
N ALA A 54 -2.47 -11.38 -1.37
CA ALA A 54 -1.14 -11.33 -0.78
C ALA A 54 -0.76 -12.63 -0.03
N ILE A 55 -1.71 -13.53 0.18
CA ILE A 55 -1.52 -14.80 0.92
C ILE A 55 -1.77 -16.05 0.06
N ALA A 56 -1.92 -15.86 -1.25
CA ALA A 56 -2.17 -16.92 -2.23
C ALA A 56 -0.87 -17.51 -2.79
#